data_AF-A0A6I3SHY2-F1
#
_entry.id   AF-A0A6I3SHY2-F1
#
_cell.length_a   1.000
_cell.length_b   1.000
_cell.length_c   1.000
_cell.angle_alpha   90.00
_cell.angle_beta   90.00
_cell.angle_gamma   90.00
#
_symmetry.space_group_name_H-M   'P 1'
#
loop_
_entity.id
_entity.type
_entity.pdbx_description
1 polymer ?
#
loop_
_entity_poly.entity_id
_entity_poly.type
_entity_poly.pdbx_seq_one_letter_code
_entity_poly.pdbx_strand_id
1 'polypeptide(L)'
;MSVTPLAQQIYGFALSAIGGLLLGAGFDLYRTLVRVGRRRWWTSVADYLIWLFGAAIFFLLLLWGNLGEVRVYVFMGLAFGLFLYFRFVSEEVRAFWEGMLELILHVLRMILYLATFPFVFAYRLLRDCMSYLYRNMVKLKRWIHQKVRIPLRRAIQFLRVRLSSLSSRWKKIKGRIGQRFRRPPPGPPPNEN
;
A
#
# COMPACT_ATOMS: atom_id res chain seq x y z
N MET A 1 28.14 48.36 35.56
CA MET A 1 27.61 47.88 36.85
C MET A 1 28.15 46.47 37.07
N SER A 2 29.06 46.28 38.02
CA SER A 2 29.49 44.94 38.42
C SER A 2 28.31 44.27 39.11
N VAL A 3 27.72 43.27 38.46
CA VAL A 3 26.74 42.38 39.10
C VAL A 3 27.42 41.74 40.31
N THR A 4 26.78 41.84 41.48
CA THR A 4 27.34 41.26 42.70
C THR A 4 27.33 39.73 42.61
N PRO A 5 28.28 39.03 43.26
CA PRO A 5 28.35 37.57 43.24
C PRO A 5 27.04 36.89 43.66
N LEU A 6 26.31 37.50 44.61
CA LEU A 6 25.00 37.02 45.06
C LEU A 6 23.93 37.11 43.96
N ALA A 7 23.86 38.24 43.25
CA ALA A 7 22.90 38.43 42.17
C ALA A 7 23.11 37.42 41.03
N GLN A 8 24.37 37.11 40.71
CA GLN A 8 24.70 36.11 39.71
C GLN A 8 24.29 34.68 40.13
N GLN A 9 24.42 34.34 41.42
CA GLN A 9 23.96 33.05 41.94
C GLN A 9 22.43 32.92 41.88
N ILE A 10 21.69 33.96 42.28
CA ILE A 10 20.22 33.99 42.21
C ILE A 10 19.75 33.86 40.76
N TYR A 11 20.39 34.58 39.83
CA TYR A 11 20.08 34.47 38.41
C TYR A 11 20.33 33.06 37.87
N GLY A 12 21.47 32.46 38.19
CA GLY A 12 21.80 31.09 37.80
C GLY A 12 20.83 30.06 38.38
N PHE A 13 20.40 30.24 39.63
CA PHE A 13 19.37 29.40 40.24
C PHE A 13 18.03 29.52 39.52
N ALA A 14 17.56 30.75 39.24
CA ALA A 14 16.29 30.99 38.56
C ALA A 14 16.30 30.40 37.13
N LEU A 15 17.40 30.56 36.39
CA LEU A 15 17.57 29.96 35.07
C LEU A 15 17.56 28.43 35.13
N SER A 16 18.19 27.86 36.16
CA SER A 16 18.18 26.41 36.39
C SER A 16 16.80 25.90 36.77
N ALA A 17 16.00 26.69 37.52
CA ALA A 17 14.60 26.36 37.78
C ALA A 17 13.75 26.38 36.52
N ILE A 18 13.97 27.33 35.61
CA ILE A 18 13.32 27.31 34.29
C ILE A 18 13.74 26.06 33.50
N GLY A 19 15.03 25.69 33.56
CA GLY A 19 15.51 24.42 33.00
C GLY A 19 14.76 23.21 33.58
N GLY A 20 14.48 23.21 34.88
CA GLY A 20 13.71 22.17 35.56
C GLY A 20 12.26 22.09 35.08
N LEU A 21 11.62 23.25 34.85
CA LEU A 21 10.30 23.33 34.23
C LEU A 21 10.30 22.74 32.81
N LEU A 22 11.32 23.07 32.01
CA LEU A 22 11.49 22.55 30.66
C LEU A 22 11.73 21.03 30.64
N LEU A 23 12.51 20.51 31.58
CA LEU A 23 12.69 19.07 31.76
C LEU A 23 11.38 18.38 32.11
N GLY A 24 10.59 18.96 33.00
CA GLY A 24 9.26 18.47 33.33
C GLY A 24 8.35 18.41 32.10
N ALA A 25 8.31 19.49 31.31
CA ALA A 25 7.55 19.54 30.06
C ALA A 25 8.02 18.50 29.04
N GLY A 26 9.33 18.30 28.89
CA GLY A 26 9.91 17.26 28.07
C GLY A 26 9.56 15.85 28.57
N PHE A 27 9.48 15.65 29.88
CA PHE A 27 9.11 14.36 30.47
C PHE A 27 7.63 14.02 30.26
N ASP A 28 6.72 14.99 30.33
CA ASP A 28 5.32 14.76 29.99
C ASP A 28 5.12 14.49 28.49
N LEU A 29 5.91 15.13 27.62
CA LEU A 29 6.00 14.75 26.21
C LEU A 29 6.49 13.30 26.06
N TYR A 30 7.55 12.91 26.76
CA TYR A 30 8.06 11.54 26.77
C TYR A 30 6.97 10.53 27.16
N ARG A 31 6.24 10.77 28.25
CA ARG A 31 5.12 9.91 28.69
C ARG A 31 4.04 9.80 27.61
N THR A 32 3.71 10.91 26.97
CA THR A 32 2.70 10.96 25.91
C THR A 32 3.15 10.17 24.67
N LEU A 33 4.41 10.32 24.25
CA LEU A 33 4.99 9.56 23.14
C LEU A 33 5.04 8.06 23.44
N VAL A 34 5.48 7.67 24.64
CA VAL A 34 5.54 6.25 25.05
C VAL A 34 4.16 5.61 25.07
N ARG A 35 3.13 6.33 25.53
CA ARG A 35 1.74 5.83 25.57
C ARG A 35 1.20 5.50 24.17
N VAL A 36 1.59 6.27 23.16
CA VAL A 36 1.14 6.09 21.76
C VAL A 36 1.94 5.01 21.04
N GLY A 37 3.19 4.79 21.45
CA GLY A 37 4.06 3.78 20.89
C GLY A 37 3.71 2.35 21.31
N ARG A 38 3.17 1.56 20.38
CA ARG A 38 2.88 0.14 20.64
C ARG A 38 4.10 -0.79 20.51
N ARG A 39 5.20 -0.31 19.93
CA ARG A 39 6.39 -1.12 19.59
C ARG A 39 7.54 -0.88 20.56
N ARG A 40 8.26 -1.93 20.94
CA ARG A 40 9.38 -1.85 21.92
C ARG A 40 10.56 -0.98 21.47
N TRP A 41 10.80 -0.84 20.16
CA TRP A 41 11.83 0.07 19.67
C TRP A 41 11.42 1.55 19.83
N TRP A 42 10.12 1.85 19.84
CA TRP A 42 9.64 3.23 19.99
C TRP A 42 9.96 3.78 21.37
N THR A 43 9.74 2.98 22.42
CA THR A 43 10.10 3.37 23.78
C THR A 43 11.60 3.58 23.93
N SER A 44 12.40 2.77 23.24
CA SER A 44 13.86 2.93 23.21
C SER A 44 14.27 4.26 22.54
N VAL A 45 13.62 4.63 21.43
CA VAL A 45 13.85 5.93 20.76
C VAL A 45 13.43 7.08 21.66
N ALA A 46 12.26 6.98 22.30
CA ALA A 46 11.77 8.00 23.23
C ALA A 46 12.73 8.16 24.43
N ASP A 47 13.28 7.07 24.95
CA ASP A 47 14.30 7.09 26.00
C ASP A 47 15.53 7.87 25.53
N TYR A 48 16.10 7.53 24.37
CA TYR A 48 17.28 8.26 23.86
C TYR A 48 17.01 9.76 23.67
N LEU A 49 15.82 10.13 23.18
CA LEU A 49 15.44 11.53 22.99
C LEU A 49 15.35 12.29 24.32
N ILE A 50 14.74 11.71 25.35
CA ILE A 50 14.61 12.40 26.65
C ILE A 50 15.96 12.49 27.37
N TRP A 51 16.80 11.46 27.26
CA TRP A 51 18.16 11.49 27.80
C TRP A 51 19.02 12.56 27.10
N LEU A 52 18.94 12.66 25.76
CA LEU A 52 19.65 13.68 25.00
C LEU A 52 19.15 15.09 25.33
N PHE A 53 17.83 15.27 25.41
CA PHE A 53 17.21 16.54 25.78
C PHE A 53 17.62 16.98 27.19
N GLY A 54 17.58 16.05 28.14
CA GLY A 54 17.99 16.29 29.52
C GLY A 54 19.45 16.68 29.64
N ALA A 55 20.33 15.93 28.96
CA ALA A 55 21.75 16.25 28.88
C ALA A 55 21.98 17.62 28.23
N ALA A 56 21.30 17.93 27.13
CA ALA A 56 21.43 19.21 26.43
C ALA A 56 21.05 20.40 27.34
N ILE A 57 19.92 20.33 28.05
CA ILE A 57 19.53 21.37 29.02
C ILE A 57 20.59 21.51 30.12
N PHE A 58 21.04 20.39 30.68
CA PHE A 58 22.04 20.41 31.74
C PHE A 58 23.37 21.05 31.27
N PHE A 59 23.86 20.65 30.10
CA PHE A 59 25.08 21.23 29.50
C PHE A 59 24.91 22.72 29.18
N LEU A 60 23.77 23.13 28.63
CA LEU A 60 23.49 24.54 28.34
C LEU A 60 23.51 25.39 29.61
N LEU A 61 22.92 24.91 30.71
CA LEU A 61 22.94 25.60 31.99
C LEU A 61 24.36 25.72 32.56
N LEU A 62 25.18 24.67 32.45
CA LEU A 62 26.58 24.70 32.90
C LEU A 62 27.44 25.68 32.07
N LEU A 63 27.26 25.66 30.75
CA LEU A 63 28.04 26.49 29.84
C LEU A 63 27.70 27.98 30.02
N TRP A 64 26.41 28.29 30.15
CA TRP A 64 25.95 29.68 30.24
C TRP A 64 26.13 30.29 31.63
N GLY A 65 26.02 29.46 32.68
CA GLY A 65 26.11 29.91 34.06
C GLY A 65 27.53 30.13 34.56
N ASN A 66 28.47 29.22 34.25
CA ASN A 66 29.78 29.19 34.93
C ASN A 66 30.93 28.60 34.11
N LEU A 67 30.95 28.74 32.77
CA LEU A 67 32.04 28.19 31.93
C LEU A 67 32.26 26.68 32.11
N GLY A 68 31.24 25.92 32.53
CA GLY A 68 31.33 24.48 32.76
C GLY A 68 31.60 24.06 34.21
N GLU A 69 31.74 24.98 35.17
CA GLU A 69 31.82 24.59 36.58
C GLU A 69 30.47 24.07 37.11
N VAL A 70 30.51 22.87 37.68
CA VAL A 70 29.36 22.21 38.28
C VAL A 70 29.05 22.83 39.65
N ARG A 71 27.99 23.64 39.72
CA ARG A 71 27.59 24.33 40.97
C ARG A 71 26.31 23.77 41.55
N VAL A 72 26.28 23.65 42.88
CA VAL A 72 25.17 23.03 43.64
C VAL A 72 23.83 23.73 43.38
N TYR A 73 23.81 25.05 43.24
CA TYR A 73 22.57 25.79 43.00
C TYR A 73 21.92 25.45 41.64
N VAL A 74 22.66 24.94 40.66
CA VAL A 74 22.10 24.50 39.37
C VAL A 74 21.23 23.28 39.58
N PHE A 75 21.72 22.29 40.35
CA PHE A 75 20.93 21.11 40.69
C PHE A 75 19.74 21.44 41.58
N MET A 76 19.91 22.32 42.58
CA MET A 76 18.81 22.75 43.42
C MET A 76 17.74 23.49 42.60
N GLY A 77 18.16 24.36 41.68
CA GLY A 77 17.26 25.06 40.77
C GLY A 77 16.49 24.08 39.90
N LEU A 78 17.18 23.14 39.23
CA LEU A 78 16.56 22.10 38.42
C LEU A 78 15.54 21.27 39.21
N ALA A 79 15.93 20.78 40.39
CA ALA A 79 15.04 19.99 41.26
C ALA A 79 13.82 20.79 41.71
N PHE A 80 14.02 22.04 42.11
CA PHE A 80 12.94 22.93 42.53
C PHE A 80 11.99 23.26 41.38
N GLY A 81 12.53 23.60 40.21
CA GLY A 81 11.75 23.82 39.00
C GLY A 81 10.94 22.60 38.59
N LEU A 82 11.55 21.42 38.61
CA LEU A 82 10.86 20.16 38.31
C LEU A 82 9.72 19.88 39.31
N PHE A 83 9.95 20.14 40.60
CA PHE A 83 8.91 20.02 41.63
C PHE A 83 7.74 20.97 41.36
N LEU A 84 8.02 22.24 41.07
CA LEU A 84 6.98 23.22 40.73
C LEU A 84 6.21 22.83 39.47
N TYR A 85 6.92 22.31 38.45
CA TYR A 85 6.30 21.82 37.23
C TYR A 85 5.24 20.75 37.51
N PHE A 86 5.63 19.68 38.20
CA PHE A 86 4.71 18.58 38.48
C PHE A 86 3.58 18.98 39.42
N ARG A 87 3.81 19.97 40.29
CA ARG A 87 2.80 20.42 41.26
C ARG A 87 1.73 21.32 40.67
N PHE A 88 2.07 22.17 39.70
CA PHE A 88 1.21 23.25 39.23
C PHE A 88 0.94 23.28 37.71
N VAL A 89 1.85 22.76 36.89
CA VAL A 89 1.85 23.01 35.43
C VAL A 89 1.62 21.73 34.61
N SER A 90 1.89 20.56 35.18
CA SER A 90 1.86 19.27 34.48
C SER A 90 0.50 18.94 33.87
N GLU A 91 -0.62 19.23 34.55
CA GLU A 91 -1.96 18.90 34.02
C GLU A 91 -2.25 19.63 32.70
N GLU A 92 -2.03 20.95 32.66
CA GLU A 92 -2.26 21.78 31.48
C GLU A 92 -1.33 21.41 30.32
N VAL A 93 -0.04 21.24 30.62
CA VAL A 93 0.96 20.89 29.59
C VAL A 93 0.71 19.49 29.05
N ARG A 94 0.25 18.56 29.88
CA ARG A 94 -0.10 17.22 29.42
C ARG A 94 -1.35 17.24 28.52
N ALA A 95 -2.38 18.00 28.87
CA ALA A 95 -3.55 18.18 28.00
C ALA A 95 -3.15 18.80 26.65
N PHE A 96 -2.26 19.79 26.68
CA PHE A 96 -1.67 20.36 25.47
C PHE A 96 -0.93 19.31 24.61
N TRP A 97 -0.08 18.49 25.22
CA TRP A 97 0.64 17.44 24.49
C TRP A 97 -0.27 16.37 23.90
N GLU A 98 -1.28 15.92 24.66
CA GLU A 98 -2.27 14.95 24.19
C GLU A 98 -3.05 15.52 22.99
N GLY A 99 -3.53 16.77 23.08
CA GLY A 99 -4.22 17.45 21.97
C GLY A 99 -3.33 17.69 20.73
N MET A 100 -2.08 18.10 20.93
CA MET A 100 -1.11 18.26 19.84
C MET A 100 -0.84 16.93 19.13
N LEU A 101 -0.71 15.84 19.88
CA LEU A 101 -0.48 14.54 19.29
C LEU A 101 -1.70 14.05 18.51
N GLU A 102 -2.92 14.26 19.02
CA GLU A 102 -4.15 13.94 18.29
C GLU A 102 -4.26 14.74 16.98
N LEU A 103 -3.93 16.03 17.01
CA LEU A 103 -3.89 16.87 15.82
C LEU A 103 -2.89 16.32 14.78
N ILE A 104 -1.67 15.99 15.21
CA ILE A 104 -0.65 15.41 14.32
C ILE A 104 -1.15 14.10 13.70
N LEU A 105 -1.73 13.19 14.49
CA LEU A 105 -2.27 11.93 13.99
C LEU A 105 -3.47 12.14 13.05
N HIS A 106 -4.30 13.14 13.31
CA HIS A 106 -5.42 13.49 12.45
C HIS A 106 -4.94 13.99 11.09
N VAL A 107 -3.99 14.94 11.07
CA VAL A 107 -3.38 15.47 9.85
C VAL A 107 -2.68 14.34 9.07
N LEU A 108 -1.90 13.50 9.75
CA LEU A 108 -1.24 12.36 9.09
C LEU A 108 -2.26 11.41 8.45
N ARG A 109 -3.35 11.09 9.15
CA ARG A 109 -4.41 10.23 8.61
C ARG A 109 -5.12 10.87 7.43
N MET A 110 -5.35 12.18 7.47
CA MET A 110 -5.92 12.95 6.37
C MET A 110 -5.01 12.88 5.13
N ILE A 111 -3.71 13.09 5.31
CA ILE A 111 -2.71 12.99 4.24
C ILE A 111 -2.68 11.57 3.66
N LEU A 112 -2.63 10.55 4.51
CA LEU A 112 -2.64 9.15 4.06
C LEU A 112 -3.93 8.77 3.34
N TYR A 113 -5.07 9.27 3.82
CA TYR A 113 -6.35 9.06 3.15
C TYR A 113 -6.36 9.74 1.77
N LEU A 114 -5.94 11.00 1.70
CA LEU A 114 -5.82 11.73 0.44
C LEU A 114 -4.86 11.05 -0.54
N ALA A 115 -3.74 10.53 -0.03
CA ALA A 115 -2.75 9.82 -0.82
C ALA A 115 -3.26 8.45 -1.32
N THR A 116 -4.00 7.69 -0.49
CA THR A 116 -4.51 6.35 -0.85
C THR A 116 -5.82 6.40 -1.66
N PHE A 117 -6.61 7.45 -1.50
CA PHE A 117 -7.85 7.69 -2.23
C PHE A 117 -7.75 7.52 -3.76
N PRO A 118 -6.79 8.15 -4.48
CA PRO A 118 -6.68 8.00 -5.92
C PRO A 118 -6.37 6.55 -6.33
N PHE A 119 -5.57 5.82 -5.55
CA PHE A 119 -5.25 4.43 -5.85
C PHE A 119 -6.46 3.51 -5.65
N VAL A 120 -7.21 3.70 -4.56
CA VAL A 120 -8.44 2.93 -4.32
C VAL A 120 -9.48 3.23 -5.39
N PHE A 121 -9.63 4.50 -5.78
CA PHE A 121 -10.52 4.90 -6.86
C PHE A 121 -10.11 4.29 -8.21
N ALA A 122 -8.82 4.36 -8.57
CA ALA A 122 -8.28 3.76 -9.78
C ALA A 122 -8.51 2.24 -9.82
N TYR A 123 -8.26 1.54 -8.71
CA TYR A 123 -8.51 0.11 -8.61
C TYR A 123 -10.00 -0.24 -8.80
N ARG A 124 -10.92 0.54 -8.20
CA ARG A 124 -12.36 0.36 -8.40
C ARG A 124 -12.76 0.55 -9.86
N LEU A 125 -12.28 1.61 -10.49
CA LEU A 125 -12.55 1.90 -11.91
C LEU A 125 -12.04 0.78 -12.82
N LEU A 126 -10.80 0.31 -12.60
CA LEU A 126 -10.22 -0.80 -13.36
C LEU A 126 -11.02 -2.09 -13.19
N ARG A 127 -11.42 -2.42 -11.96
CA ARG A 127 -12.23 -3.60 -11.68
C ARG A 127 -13.58 -3.56 -12.40
N ASP A 128 -14.24 -2.40 -12.41
CA ASP A 128 -15.54 -2.24 -13.08
C ASP A 128 -15.39 -2.35 -14.61
N CYS A 129 -14.36 -1.72 -15.18
CA CYS A 129 -14.01 -1.86 -16.59
C CYS A 129 -13.74 -3.32 -16.96
N MET A 130 -12.94 -4.04 -16.18
CA MET A 130 -12.64 -5.46 -16.42
C MET A 130 -13.89 -6.33 -16.29
N SER A 131 -14.75 -6.03 -15.32
CA SER A 131 -16.02 -6.73 -15.14
C SER A 131 -16.96 -6.53 -16.32
N TYR A 132 -17.01 -5.32 -16.86
CA TYR A 132 -17.79 -4.99 -18.06
C TYR A 132 -17.25 -5.71 -19.31
N LEU A 133 -15.94 -5.65 -19.53
CA LEU A 133 -15.27 -6.35 -20.64
C LEU A 133 -15.50 -7.86 -20.56
N TYR A 134 -15.30 -8.48 -19.41
CA TYR A 134 -15.52 -9.92 -19.22
C TYR A 134 -16.96 -10.33 -19.53
N ARG A 135 -17.95 -9.59 -19.02
CA ARG A 135 -19.38 -9.85 -19.30
C ARG A 135 -19.66 -9.77 -20.80
N ASN A 136 -19.11 -8.78 -21.50
CA ASN A 136 -19.27 -8.63 -22.95
C ASN A 136 -18.58 -9.74 -23.73
N MET A 137 -17.38 -10.17 -23.32
CA MET A 137 -16.66 -11.28 -23.96
C MET A 137 -17.42 -12.60 -23.82
N VAL A 138 -17.99 -12.89 -22.65
CA VAL A 138 -18.82 -14.09 -22.43
C VAL A 138 -20.10 -14.04 -23.26
N LYS A 139 -20.73 -12.87 -23.40
CA LYS A 139 -21.88 -12.67 -24.30
C LYS A 139 -21.50 -12.91 -25.76
N LEU A 140 -20.41 -12.32 -26.22
CA LEU A 140 -19.91 -12.45 -27.59
C LEU A 140 -19.57 -13.91 -27.93
N LYS A 141 -18.86 -14.61 -27.03
CA LYS A 141 -18.53 -16.03 -27.22
C LYS A 141 -19.78 -16.90 -27.35
N ARG A 142 -20.81 -16.67 -26.52
CA ARG A 142 -22.10 -17.37 -26.62
C ARG A 142 -22.80 -17.06 -27.94
N TRP A 143 -22.82 -15.80 -28.37
CA TRP A 143 -23.40 -15.38 -29.63
C TRP A 143 -22.70 -16.01 -30.83
N ILE A 144 -21.36 -15.98 -30.90
CA ILE A 144 -20.57 -16.62 -31.96
C ILE A 144 -20.83 -18.13 -31.98
N HIS A 145 -20.89 -18.76 -30.81
CA HIS A 145 -21.14 -20.19 -30.71
C HIS A 145 -22.49 -20.57 -31.31
N GLN A 146 -23.55 -19.86 -30.92
CA GLN A 146 -24.91 -20.12 -31.39
C GLN A 146 -25.11 -19.75 -32.85
N LYS A 147 -24.63 -18.57 -33.26
CA LYS A 147 -24.98 -17.97 -34.55
C LYS A 147 -24.01 -18.32 -35.68
N VAL A 148 -22.78 -18.73 -35.37
CA VAL A 148 -21.77 -19.06 -36.40
C VAL A 148 -21.40 -20.53 -36.36
N ARG A 149 -21.00 -21.05 -35.20
CA ARG A 149 -20.47 -22.42 -35.09
C ARG A 149 -21.50 -23.50 -35.42
N ILE A 150 -22.74 -23.35 -34.95
CA ILE A 150 -23.82 -24.31 -35.20
C ILE A 150 -24.22 -24.35 -36.69
N PRO A 151 -24.54 -23.23 -37.36
CA PRO A 151 -24.91 -23.27 -38.77
C PRO A 151 -23.74 -23.66 -39.67
N LEU A 152 -22.51 -23.25 -39.35
CA LEU A 152 -21.33 -23.63 -40.12
C LEU A 152 -21.08 -25.14 -40.08
N ARG A 153 -21.22 -25.78 -38.90
CA ARG A 153 -21.10 -27.24 -38.79
C ARG A 153 -22.17 -27.97 -39.61
N ARG A 154 -23.41 -27.48 -39.58
CA ARG A 154 -24.51 -28.03 -40.40
C ARG A 154 -24.24 -27.86 -41.89
N ALA A 155 -23.75 -26.69 -42.31
CA ALA A 155 -23.40 -26.41 -43.70
C ALA A 155 -22.24 -27.27 -44.21
N ILE A 156 -21.18 -27.45 -43.41
CA ILE A 156 -20.04 -28.32 -43.75
C ILE A 156 -20.49 -29.78 -43.87
N GLN A 157 -21.32 -30.27 -42.93
CA GLN A 157 -21.86 -31.63 -43.02
C GLN A 157 -22.71 -31.82 -44.27
N PHE A 158 -23.58 -30.86 -44.59
CA PHE A 158 -24.39 -30.88 -45.81
C PHE A 158 -23.52 -30.90 -47.08
N LEU A 159 -22.50 -30.03 -47.15
CA LEU A 159 -21.54 -30.00 -48.25
C LEU A 159 -20.77 -31.32 -48.38
N ARG A 160 -20.35 -31.92 -47.27
CA ARG A 160 -19.64 -33.22 -47.25
C ARG A 160 -20.51 -34.34 -47.81
N VAL A 161 -21.76 -34.43 -47.38
CA VAL A 161 -22.73 -35.41 -47.89
C VAL A 161 -22.98 -35.17 -49.38
N ARG A 162 -23.16 -33.91 -49.80
CA ARG A 162 -23.42 -33.56 -51.20
C ARG A 162 -22.21 -33.82 -52.12
N LEU A 163 -21.00 -33.57 -51.65
CA LEU A 163 -19.77 -33.93 -52.36
C LEU A 163 -19.62 -35.45 -52.48
N SER A 164 -19.97 -36.21 -51.42
CA SER A 164 -19.92 -37.68 -51.46
C SER A 164 -20.95 -38.31 -52.43
N SER A 165 -22.11 -37.67 -52.63
CA SER A 165 -23.10 -38.10 -53.62
C SER A 165 -22.69 -37.76 -55.05
N LEU A 166 -21.95 -36.65 -55.24
CA LEU A 166 -21.36 -36.29 -56.53
C LEU A 166 -20.18 -37.21 -56.89
N SER A 167 -19.33 -37.57 -55.93
CA SER A 167 -18.19 -38.47 -56.19
C SER A 167 -18.64 -39.89 -56.55
N SER A 168 -19.71 -40.39 -55.93
CA SER A 168 -20.33 -41.68 -56.26
C SER A 168 -21.03 -41.65 -57.62
N ARG A 169 -21.69 -40.54 -58.00
CA ARG A 169 -22.19 -40.33 -59.37
C ARG A 169 -21.06 -40.35 -60.41
N TRP A 170 -19.94 -39.67 -60.14
CA TRP A 170 -18.75 -39.69 -61.00
C TRP A 170 -18.14 -41.08 -61.14
N LYS A 171 -18.03 -41.87 -60.06
CA LYS A 171 -17.58 -43.27 -60.12
C LYS A 171 -18.50 -44.12 -61.02
N LYS A 172 -19.81 -43.93 -60.93
CA LYS A 172 -20.81 -44.65 -61.74
C LYS A 172 -20.72 -44.28 -63.23
N ILE A 173 -20.49 -42.99 -63.53
CA ILE A 173 -20.28 -42.49 -64.90
C ILE A 173 -18.97 -43.05 -65.48
N LYS A 174 -17.86 -42.98 -64.74
CA LYS A 174 -16.57 -43.55 -65.15
C LYS A 174 -16.67 -45.06 -65.41
N GLY A 175 -17.40 -45.79 -64.57
CA GLY A 175 -17.68 -47.23 -64.77
C GLY A 175 -18.52 -47.53 -66.01
N ARG A 176 -19.56 -46.73 -66.28
CA ARG A 176 -20.38 -46.86 -67.51
C ARG A 176 -19.58 -46.55 -68.78
N ILE A 177 -18.73 -45.53 -68.76
CA ILE A 177 -17.84 -45.21 -69.88
C ILE A 177 -16.85 -46.35 -70.09
N GLY A 178 -16.25 -46.88 -69.02
CA GLY A 178 -15.34 -48.03 -69.11
C GLY A 178 -15.98 -49.31 -69.67
N GLN A 179 -17.26 -49.59 -69.34
CA GLN A 179 -17.99 -50.72 -69.91
C GLN A 179 -18.34 -50.52 -71.39
N ARG A 180 -18.59 -49.28 -71.83
CA ARG A 180 -18.89 -48.95 -73.23
C ARG A 180 -17.69 -49.11 -74.17
N PHE A 181 -16.47 -49.08 -73.62
CA PHE A 181 -15.23 -49.33 -74.35
C PHE A 181 -14.71 -50.77 -74.24
N ARG A 182 -15.41 -51.68 -73.54
CA ARG A 182 -15.06 -53.11 -73.54
C ARG A 182 -15.56 -53.74 -74.84
N ARG A 183 -14.64 -54.24 -75.66
CA ARG A 183 -14.95 -54.98 -76.89
C ARG A 183 -15.74 -56.25 -76.54
N PRO A 184 -16.75 -56.65 -77.35
CA PRO A 184 -17.43 -57.92 -77.14
C PRO A 184 -16.43 -59.08 -77.24
N PRO A 185 -16.65 -60.18 -76.49
CA PRO A 185 -15.81 -61.36 -76.57
C PRO A 185 -15.80 -61.89 -78.02
N PRO A 186 -14.64 -62.39 -78.52
CA PRO A 186 -14.59 -63.01 -79.84
C PRO A 186 -15.59 -64.17 -79.91
N GLY A 187 -16.33 -64.24 -81.03
CA GLY A 187 -17.31 -65.30 -81.27
C GLY A 187 -16.67 -66.70 -81.24
N PRO A 188 -17.48 -67.75 -81.06
CA PRO A 188 -16.98 -69.12 -81.02
C PRO A 188 -16.23 -69.46 -82.32
N PRO A 189 -15.12 -70.23 -82.25
CA PRO A 189 -14.33 -70.57 -83.43
C PRO A 189 -15.17 -71.38 -84.44
N PRO A 190 -14.89 -71.27 -85.75
CA PRO A 190 -15.66 -71.95 -86.77
C PRO A 190 -15.53 -73.47 -86.61
N ASN A 191 -16.65 -74.15 -86.79
CA ASN A 191 -16.79 -75.59 -86.72
C ASN A 191 -15.89 -76.22 -87.80
N GLU A 192 -14.90 -77.03 -87.39
CA GLU A 192 -14.21 -77.94 -88.30
C GLU A 192 -15.00 -79.26 -88.37
N ASN A 193 -15.26 -79.68 -89.62
CA ASN A 193 -15.92 -80.89 -90.14
C ASN A 193 -17.41 -80.75 -90.50
#